data_AF-A0A964MCW3-F1
#
_entry.id   AF-A0A964MCW3-F1
#
_cell.length_a   1.000
_cell.length_b   1.000
_cell.length_c   1.000
_cell.angle_alpha   90.00
_cell.angle_beta   90.00
_cell.angle_gamma   90.00
#
_symmetry.space_group_name_H-M   'P 1'
#
loop_
_entity.id
_entity.type
_entity.pdbx_description
1 polymer ?
#
loop_
_entity_poly.entity_id
_entity_poly.type
_entity_poly.pdbx_seq_one_letter_code
_entity_poly.pdbx_strand_id
1 'polypeptide(L)'
;MISISGLIGQIFAIVLGLLLAPLLSGWVNQCRAWFQNRSAPPLLQPYYTLHKLFLKDVVLAHGASSLFRTAPFVIFGCMLAASAIIPSLSTDLPLAPAADTIALVGVFGLARVFISLAAMDVGTSFGTLGARREMLIGFLAEPALLMVIFTTALISQSTSLTTIVETLAHRDFVIYPSLAFAGVAFTFVSFAENARVPVDNPATHLELTMIHEAMILEYSGRHLALIEWAASLKLYAYSCLGLALFFPWGVAGSDNFVGLVAAIPVLILKLAIGGVLLAGIETVNAKMRIFRAPEFLGTAFLLAVLGLLVRLLLETRV
;
A
#
# COMPACT_ATOMS: atom_id res chain seq x y z
N MET A 1 7.46 26.97 11.05
CA MET A 1 7.13 26.67 12.47
C MET A 1 5.94 25.73 12.45
N ILE A 2 5.99 24.59 13.13
CA ILE A 2 4.86 23.63 13.15
C ILE A 2 3.72 24.27 13.95
N SER A 3 2.59 24.52 13.31
CA SER A 3 1.38 25.02 13.99
C SER A 3 0.75 23.93 14.84
N ILE A 4 0.11 24.31 15.94
CA ILE A 4 -0.65 23.37 16.79
C ILE A 4 -1.81 22.75 15.99
N SER A 5 -2.44 23.53 15.10
CA SER A 5 -3.46 23.05 14.15
C SER A 5 -2.92 21.94 13.25
N GLY A 6 -1.74 22.13 12.65
CA GLY A 6 -1.10 21.15 11.79
C GLY A 6 -0.76 19.86 12.53
N LEU A 7 -0.31 19.95 13.79
CA LEU A 7 0.01 18.77 14.60
C LEU A 7 -1.27 17.97 14.95
N ILE A 8 -2.36 18.66 15.29
CA ILE A 8 -3.67 18.03 15.51
C ILE A 8 -4.18 17.38 14.22
N GLY A 9 -4.06 18.06 13.08
CA GLY A 9 -4.41 17.53 11.76
C GLY A 9 -3.62 16.27 11.41
N GLN A 10 -2.31 16.25 11.70
CA GLN A 10 -1.45 15.09 11.49
C GLN A 10 -1.88 13.89 12.34
N ILE A 11 -2.09 14.10 13.64
CA ILE A 11 -2.54 13.04 14.55
C ILE A 11 -3.89 12.50 14.08
N PHE A 12 -4.81 13.40 13.71
CA PHE A 12 -6.12 13.02 13.20
C PHE A 12 -6.02 12.18 11.92
N ALA A 13 -5.17 12.57 10.96
CA ALA A 13 -4.94 11.82 9.73
C ALA A 13 -4.36 10.42 10.00
N ILE A 14 -3.41 10.31 10.93
CA ILE A 14 -2.82 9.02 11.33
C ILE A 14 -3.87 8.12 11.98
N VAL A 15 -4.64 8.65 12.94
CA VAL A 15 -5.72 7.91 13.60
C VAL A 15 -6.78 7.47 12.60
N LEU A 16 -7.14 8.34 11.65
CA LEU A 16 -8.07 7.98 10.59
C LEU A 16 -7.51 6.86 9.70
N GLY A 17 -6.24 6.91 9.32
CA GLY A 17 -5.58 5.85 8.55
C GLY A 17 -5.55 4.51 9.29
N LEU A 18 -5.21 4.53 10.60
CA LEU A 18 -5.22 3.36 11.47
C LEU A 18 -6.60 2.69 11.56
N LEU A 19 -7.66 3.50 11.58
CA LEU A 19 -9.03 3.03 11.60
C LEU A 19 -9.49 2.59 10.20
N LEU A 20 -9.32 3.38 9.16
CA LEU A 20 -9.82 3.06 7.82
C LEU A 20 -9.10 1.87 7.16
N ALA A 21 -7.85 1.58 7.54
CA ALA A 21 -7.08 0.50 6.93
C ALA A 21 -7.73 -0.90 7.12
N PRO A 22 -8.03 -1.38 8.34
CA PRO A 22 -8.77 -2.63 8.51
C PRO A 22 -10.17 -2.60 7.89
N LEU A 23 -10.85 -1.44 7.89
CA LEU A 23 -12.17 -1.28 7.27
C LEU A 23 -12.11 -1.54 5.76
N LEU A 24 -11.08 -1.01 5.09
CA LEU A 24 -10.86 -1.22 3.66
C LEU A 24 -10.63 -2.70 3.35
N SER A 25 -9.79 -3.39 4.14
CA SER A 25 -9.60 -4.84 4.02
C SER A 25 -10.91 -5.61 4.19
N GLY A 26 -11.74 -5.22 5.16
CA GLY A 26 -13.08 -5.80 5.38
C GLY A 26 -14.04 -5.57 4.22
N TRP A 27 -14.06 -4.34 3.69
CA TRP A 27 -14.87 -3.96 2.53
C TRP A 27 -14.51 -4.77 1.28
N VAL A 28 -13.21 -4.89 0.95
CA VAL A 28 -12.74 -5.68 -0.19
C VAL A 28 -13.19 -7.14 -0.07
N ASN A 29 -13.06 -7.73 1.12
CA ASN A 29 -13.48 -9.12 1.37
C ASN A 29 -15.00 -9.31 1.24
N GLN A 30 -15.78 -8.31 1.68
CA GLN A 30 -17.23 -8.33 1.54
C GLN A 30 -17.67 -8.22 0.08
N CYS A 31 -17.08 -7.29 -0.69
CA CYS A 31 -17.32 -7.19 -2.14
C CYS A 31 -16.95 -8.49 -2.86
N ARG A 32 -15.83 -9.11 -2.51
CA ARG A 32 -15.41 -10.40 -3.07
C ARG A 32 -16.43 -11.50 -2.79
N ALA A 33 -16.96 -11.57 -1.57
CA ALA A 33 -17.99 -12.55 -1.21
C ALA A 33 -19.29 -12.34 -2.01
N TRP A 34 -19.72 -11.08 -2.18
CA TRP A 34 -20.90 -10.76 -2.99
C TRP A 34 -20.72 -11.11 -4.46
N PHE A 35 -19.57 -10.80 -5.07
CA PHE A 35 -19.28 -11.19 -6.46
C PHE A 35 -19.23 -12.71 -6.66
N GLN A 36 -18.94 -13.47 -5.61
CA GLN A 36 -18.99 -14.93 -5.62
C GLN A 36 -20.39 -15.49 -5.28
N ASN A 37 -21.42 -14.64 -5.16
CA ASN A 37 -22.77 -15.01 -4.71
C ASN A 37 -22.79 -15.72 -3.34
N ARG A 38 -21.93 -15.30 -2.41
CA ARG A 38 -21.86 -15.80 -1.03
C ARG A 38 -22.31 -14.73 -0.03
N SER A 39 -22.84 -15.17 1.10
CA SER A 39 -23.09 -14.28 2.24
C SER A 39 -21.76 -13.77 2.79
N ALA A 40 -21.62 -12.45 2.85
CA ALA A 40 -20.39 -11.81 3.31
C ALA A 40 -20.29 -11.74 4.85
N PRO A 41 -19.08 -11.86 5.42
CA PRO A 41 -18.85 -11.52 6.83
C PRO A 41 -19.10 -10.02 7.07
N PRO A 42 -19.32 -9.59 8.34
CA PRO A 42 -19.54 -8.19 8.66
C PRO A 42 -18.30 -7.34 8.37
N LEU A 43 -18.50 -6.07 8.00
CA LEU A 43 -17.43 -5.08 7.75
C LEU A 43 -16.41 -4.99 8.88
N LEU A 44 -16.88 -5.13 10.12
CA LEU A 44 -16.05 -4.98 11.32
C LEU A 44 -15.26 -6.26 11.67
N GLN A 45 -15.37 -7.33 10.88
CA GLN A 45 -14.67 -8.60 11.11
C GLN A 45 -13.15 -8.43 11.30
N PRO A 46 -12.42 -7.61 10.51
CA PRO A 46 -10.99 -7.41 10.71
C PRO A 46 -10.65 -6.85 12.08
N TYR A 47 -11.45 -5.95 12.64
CA TYR A 47 -11.23 -5.41 13.99
C TYR A 47 -11.44 -6.46 15.07
N TYR A 48 -12.48 -7.31 14.94
CA TYR A 48 -12.69 -8.40 15.88
C TYR A 48 -11.54 -9.41 15.84
N THR A 49 -10.99 -9.68 14.65
CA THR A 49 -9.81 -10.54 14.49
C THR A 49 -8.58 -9.92 15.14
N LEU A 50 -8.29 -8.63 14.90
CA LEU A 50 -7.18 -7.93 15.54
C LEU A 50 -7.32 -7.93 17.07
N HIS A 51 -8.50 -7.59 17.59
CA HIS A 51 -8.78 -7.60 19.03
C HIS A 51 -8.56 -9.00 19.63
N LYS A 52 -9.06 -10.04 18.97
CA LYS A 52 -8.84 -11.44 19.37
C LYS A 52 -7.36 -11.80 19.40
N LEU A 53 -6.57 -11.36 18.41
CA LEU A 53 -5.14 -11.67 18.35
C LEU A 53 -4.35 -10.95 19.45
N PHE A 54 -4.71 -9.70 19.80
CA PHE A 54 -4.09 -8.99 20.91
C PHE A 54 -4.35 -9.63 22.28
N LEU A 55 -5.49 -10.29 22.45
CA LEU A 55 -5.84 -11.01 23.68
C LEU A 55 -5.22 -12.42 23.78
N LYS A 56 -4.64 -12.93 22.70
CA LYS A 56 -4.02 -14.26 22.69
C LYS A 56 -2.58 -14.21 23.20
N ASP A 57 -2.20 -15.27 23.90
CA ASP A 57 -0.82 -15.50 24.29
C ASP A 57 0.09 -15.69 23.08
N VAL A 58 1.32 -15.22 23.23
CA VAL A 58 2.35 -15.32 22.21
C VAL A 58 3.15 -16.60 22.43
N VAL A 59 3.18 -17.45 21.42
CA VAL A 59 4.08 -18.59 21.31
C VAL A 59 5.22 -18.21 20.39
N LEU A 60 6.45 -18.28 20.88
CA LEU A 60 7.66 -18.03 20.11
C LEU A 60 8.43 -19.32 19.92
N ALA A 61 9.01 -19.52 18.74
CA ALA A 61 9.91 -20.63 18.50
C ALA A 61 11.17 -20.52 19.38
N HIS A 62 11.70 -21.67 19.82
CA HIS A 62 12.86 -21.73 20.70
C HIS A 62 14.13 -21.10 20.09
N GLY A 63 14.26 -21.15 18.76
CA GLY A 63 15.38 -20.57 18.02
C GLY A 63 15.19 -19.11 17.58
N ALA A 64 14.06 -18.47 17.89
CA ALA A 64 13.77 -17.12 17.43
C ALA A 64 14.68 -16.07 18.11
N SER A 65 15.40 -15.29 17.31
CA SER A 65 16.30 -14.26 17.80
C SER A 65 15.54 -12.99 18.25
N SER A 66 16.28 -11.98 18.70
CA SER A 66 15.70 -10.67 19.01
C SER A 66 15.11 -9.98 17.77
N LEU A 67 15.59 -10.33 16.58
CA LEU A 67 15.07 -9.80 15.31
C LEU A 67 13.60 -10.19 15.14
N PHE A 68 13.24 -11.47 15.31
CA PHE A 68 11.86 -11.93 15.19
C PHE A 68 10.90 -11.21 16.15
N ARG A 69 11.37 -10.85 17.35
CA ARG A 69 10.55 -10.12 18.34
C ARG A 69 10.36 -8.65 18.00
N THR A 70 11.36 -8.03 17.37
CA THR A 70 11.38 -6.58 17.07
C THR A 70 10.79 -6.26 15.70
N ALA A 71 10.89 -7.17 14.73
CA ALA A 71 10.44 -6.96 13.36
C ALA A 71 8.96 -6.52 13.23
N PRO A 72 7.97 -7.10 13.95
CA PRO A 72 6.58 -6.65 13.86
C PRO A 72 6.38 -5.17 14.19
N PHE A 73 7.14 -4.64 15.16
CA PHE A 73 7.06 -3.23 15.54
C PHE A 73 7.70 -2.33 14.50
N VAL A 74 8.82 -2.75 13.90
CA VAL A 74 9.48 -2.01 12.82
C VAL A 74 8.59 -1.97 11.58
N ILE A 75 8.02 -3.11 11.18
CA ILE A 75 7.12 -3.22 10.02
C ILE A 75 5.89 -2.33 10.22
N PHE A 76 5.24 -2.42 11.38
CA PHE A 76 4.11 -1.58 11.72
C PHE A 76 4.48 -0.09 11.73
N GLY A 77 5.61 0.26 12.34
CA GLY A 77 6.12 1.64 12.36
C GLY A 77 6.40 2.20 10.97
N CYS A 78 6.95 1.38 10.06
CA CYS A 78 7.17 1.76 8.66
C CYS A 78 5.85 2.02 7.93
N MET A 79 4.85 1.15 8.09
CA MET A 79 3.54 1.34 7.45
C MET A 79 2.78 2.55 8.04
N LEU A 80 2.92 2.79 9.34
CA LEU A 80 2.39 3.98 10.00
C LEU A 80 3.06 5.24 9.45
N ALA A 81 4.39 5.27 9.35
CA ALA A 81 5.14 6.37 8.77
C ALA A 81 4.73 6.62 7.31
N ALA A 82 4.61 5.57 6.50
CA ALA A 82 4.14 5.67 5.13
C ALA A 82 2.74 6.31 5.05
N SER A 83 1.80 5.86 5.90
CA SER A 83 0.45 6.43 5.97
C SER A 83 0.43 7.89 6.43
N ALA A 84 1.41 8.31 7.25
CA ALA A 84 1.54 9.68 7.74
C ALA A 84 2.13 10.63 6.69
N ILE A 85 2.97 10.12 5.79
CA ILE A 85 3.62 10.88 4.71
C ILE A 85 2.67 11.08 3.52
N ILE A 86 1.84 10.08 3.20
CA ILE A 86 0.94 10.13 2.05
C ILE A 86 -0.20 11.14 2.32
N PRO A 87 -0.36 12.19 1.48
CA PRO A 87 -1.39 13.20 1.66
C PRO A 87 -2.76 12.64 1.26
N SER A 88 -3.43 12.00 2.22
CA SER A 88 -4.75 11.40 2.02
C SER A 88 -5.91 12.36 2.30
N LEU A 89 -5.71 13.36 3.17
CA LEU A 89 -6.74 14.32 3.62
C LEU A 89 -6.39 15.77 3.27
N SER A 90 -5.14 16.16 3.47
CA SER A 90 -4.65 17.52 3.22
C SER A 90 -3.19 17.48 2.77
N THR A 91 -2.80 18.49 2.00
CA THR A 91 -1.42 18.69 1.53
C THR A 91 -0.57 19.50 2.51
N ASP A 92 -1.19 20.20 3.47
CA ASP A 92 -0.51 21.08 4.43
C ASP A 92 -0.27 20.41 5.79
N LEU A 93 0.16 19.14 5.75
CA LEU A 93 0.44 18.35 6.95
C LEU A 93 1.92 18.49 7.35
N PRO A 94 2.27 18.68 8.63
CA PRO A 94 3.65 18.92 9.07
C PRO A 94 4.68 17.86 8.65
N LEU A 95 4.27 16.59 8.53
CA LEU A 95 5.16 15.50 8.10
C LEU A 95 5.20 15.31 6.59
N ALA A 96 4.28 15.91 5.84
CA ALA A 96 4.18 15.69 4.41
C ALA A 96 5.36 16.30 3.60
N PRO A 97 5.94 17.45 3.99
CA PRO A 97 7.20 17.94 3.40
C PRO A 97 8.45 17.21 3.91
N ALA A 98 8.34 16.43 5.00
CA ALA A 98 9.51 15.84 5.66
C ALA A 98 10.08 14.63 4.92
N ALA A 99 9.30 14.01 4.03
CA ALA A 99 9.73 12.85 3.25
C ALA A 99 9.24 12.94 1.80
N ASP A 100 10.18 12.91 0.88
CA ASP A 100 9.90 12.83 -0.55
C ASP A 100 9.44 11.43 -0.96
N THR A 101 8.90 11.34 -2.17
CA THR A 101 8.35 10.08 -2.69
C THR A 101 9.41 8.96 -2.80
N ILE A 102 10.70 9.31 -2.97
CA ILE A 102 11.81 8.34 -2.95
C ILE A 102 12.00 7.76 -1.55
N ALA A 103 11.93 8.60 -0.51
CA ALA A 103 12.02 8.14 0.88
C ALA A 103 10.87 7.20 1.23
N LEU A 104 9.66 7.47 0.72
CA LEU A 104 8.50 6.59 0.87
C LEU A 104 8.74 5.19 0.28
N VAL A 105 9.34 5.09 -0.91
CA VAL A 105 9.75 3.79 -1.49
C VAL A 105 10.78 3.09 -0.61
N GLY A 106 11.75 3.84 -0.07
CA GLY A 106 12.71 3.32 0.90
C GLY A 106 12.07 2.77 2.18
N VAL A 107 11.01 3.40 2.69
CA VAL A 107 10.25 2.92 3.85
C VAL A 107 9.53 1.60 3.55
N PHE A 108 8.95 1.44 2.35
CA PHE A 108 8.37 0.16 1.92
C PHE A 108 9.44 -0.94 1.79
N GLY A 109 10.59 -0.62 1.19
CA GLY A 109 11.73 -1.52 1.08
C GLY A 109 12.27 -1.96 2.45
N LEU A 110 12.38 -1.02 3.40
CA LEU A 110 12.80 -1.30 4.78
C LEU A 110 11.87 -2.31 5.45
N ALA A 111 10.55 -2.10 5.37
CA ALA A 111 9.58 -3.04 5.91
C ALA A 111 9.71 -4.44 5.28
N ARG A 112 9.96 -4.52 3.97
CA ARG A 112 10.18 -5.80 3.26
C ARG A 112 11.43 -6.52 3.76
N VAL A 113 12.53 -5.78 3.95
CA VAL A 113 13.77 -6.35 4.48
C VAL A 113 13.53 -6.95 5.86
N PHE A 114 12.87 -6.24 6.77
CA PHE A 114 12.60 -6.75 8.11
C PHE A 114 11.65 -7.96 8.12
N ILE A 115 10.58 -7.98 7.32
CA ILE A 115 9.68 -9.14 7.28
C ILE A 115 10.37 -10.37 6.68
N SER A 116 11.20 -10.18 5.66
CA SER A 116 11.93 -11.29 5.03
C SER A 116 13.04 -11.84 5.92
N LEU A 117 13.79 -10.98 6.61
CA LEU A 117 14.79 -11.43 7.58
C LEU A 117 14.13 -12.17 8.74
N ALA A 118 13.00 -11.67 9.25
CA ALA A 118 12.29 -12.33 10.33
C ALA A 118 11.69 -13.69 9.91
N ALA A 119 11.23 -13.82 8.67
CA ALA A 119 10.80 -15.11 8.13
C ALA A 119 11.94 -16.13 8.03
N MET A 120 13.18 -15.68 7.76
CA MET A 120 14.36 -16.56 7.73
C MET A 120 14.90 -16.89 9.13
N ASP A 121 14.72 -16.00 10.11
CA ASP A 121 15.30 -16.08 11.46
C ASP A 121 14.88 -17.34 12.23
N VAL A 122 13.63 -17.79 12.08
CA VAL A 122 13.12 -19.01 12.75
C VAL A 122 13.76 -20.29 12.17
N GLY A 123 14.31 -20.23 10.96
CA GLY A 123 15.03 -21.34 10.34
C GLY A 123 14.13 -22.43 9.73
N THR A 124 12.83 -22.16 9.52
CA THR A 124 11.95 -23.11 8.84
C THR A 124 12.06 -23.04 7.31
N SER A 125 11.80 -24.17 6.65
CA SER A 125 11.90 -24.25 5.18
C SER A 125 10.88 -23.35 4.48
N PHE A 126 9.71 -23.13 5.07
CA PHE A 126 8.66 -22.27 4.50
C PHE A 126 8.99 -20.78 4.63
N GLY A 127 9.50 -20.33 5.78
CA GLY A 127 9.87 -18.93 5.97
C GLY A 127 10.97 -18.49 4.99
N THR A 128 11.99 -19.34 4.82
CA THR A 128 13.08 -19.08 3.84
C THR A 128 12.60 -19.13 2.39
N LEU A 129 11.68 -20.04 2.05
CA LEU A 129 11.06 -20.11 0.72
C LEU A 129 10.23 -18.84 0.45
N GLY A 130 9.36 -18.45 1.37
CA GLY A 130 8.52 -17.24 1.27
C GLY A 130 9.36 -15.98 1.10
N ALA A 131 10.38 -15.80 1.93
CA ALA A 131 11.26 -14.63 1.89
C ALA A 131 12.01 -14.49 0.55
N ARG A 132 12.49 -15.60 -0.04
CA ARG A 132 13.15 -15.55 -1.37
C ARG A 132 12.17 -15.12 -2.48
N ARG A 133 10.92 -15.59 -2.40
CA ARG A 133 9.88 -15.27 -3.37
C ARG A 133 9.44 -13.81 -3.26
N GLU A 134 9.25 -13.34 -2.03
CA GLU A 134 8.94 -11.93 -1.75
C GLU A 134 10.06 -11.01 -2.23
N MET A 135 11.33 -11.36 -1.98
CA MET A 135 12.48 -10.58 -2.45
C MET A 135 12.59 -10.52 -3.97
N LEU A 136 12.28 -11.62 -4.68
CA LEU A 136 12.22 -11.64 -6.14
C LEU A 136 11.16 -10.68 -6.69
N ILE A 137 9.96 -10.69 -6.10
CA ILE A 137 8.85 -9.80 -6.48
C ILE A 137 9.22 -8.35 -6.19
N GLY A 138 9.72 -8.09 -4.98
CA GLY A 138 10.12 -6.77 -4.52
C GLY A 138 11.20 -6.11 -5.38
N PHE A 139 12.24 -6.87 -5.72
CA PHE A 139 13.34 -6.41 -6.58
C PHE A 139 12.86 -5.91 -7.95
N LEU A 140 11.78 -6.48 -8.48
CA LEU A 140 11.20 -6.08 -9.77
C LEU A 140 10.13 -4.98 -9.62
N ALA A 141 9.38 -4.98 -8.52
CA ALA A 141 8.31 -4.04 -8.25
C ALA A 141 8.83 -2.64 -7.86
N GLU A 142 9.90 -2.55 -7.08
CA GLU A 142 10.47 -1.28 -6.61
C GLU A 142 10.94 -0.36 -7.75
N PRO A 143 11.74 -0.81 -8.73
CA PRO A 143 12.13 0.03 -9.86
C PRO A 143 10.92 0.49 -10.68
N ALA A 144 9.92 -0.38 -10.88
CA ALA A 144 8.70 -0.01 -11.59
C ALA A 144 7.93 1.09 -10.84
N LEU A 145 7.83 1.00 -9.51
CA LEU A 145 7.22 2.04 -8.68
C LEU A 145 7.96 3.38 -8.81
N LEU A 146 9.29 3.37 -8.76
CA LEU A 146 10.10 4.58 -8.94
C LEU A 146 9.88 5.22 -10.30
N MET A 147 9.77 4.44 -11.37
CA MET A 147 9.51 4.97 -12.72
C MET A 147 8.12 5.62 -12.84
N VAL A 148 7.10 5.06 -12.18
CA VAL A 148 5.78 5.69 -12.07
C VAL A 148 5.89 7.05 -11.37
N ILE A 149 6.57 7.07 -10.22
CA ILE A 149 6.77 8.28 -9.42
C ILE A 149 7.52 9.33 -10.22
N PHE A 150 8.60 8.97 -10.91
CA PHE A 150 9.38 9.90 -11.74
C PHE A 150 8.56 10.51 -12.86
N THR A 151 7.62 9.76 -13.45
CA THR A 151 6.70 10.32 -14.45
C THR A 151 5.87 11.46 -13.84
N THR A 152 5.30 11.25 -12.65
CA THR A 152 4.53 12.29 -11.94
C THR A 152 5.41 13.44 -11.41
N ALA A 153 6.65 13.15 -11.01
CA ALA A 153 7.61 14.12 -10.52
C ALA A 153 8.11 15.06 -11.64
N LEU A 154 8.30 14.56 -12.85
CA LEU A 154 8.65 15.38 -14.01
C LEU A 154 7.50 16.29 -14.46
N ILE A 155 6.26 15.92 -14.20
CA ILE A 155 5.10 16.77 -14.48
C ILE A 155 5.05 17.94 -13.49
N SER A 156 5.27 17.68 -12.21
CA SER A 156 5.22 18.68 -11.14
C SER A 156 6.54 19.44 -10.91
N GLN A 157 7.64 18.99 -11.51
CA GLN A 157 9.00 19.47 -11.26
C GLN A 157 9.43 19.36 -9.78
N SER A 158 8.88 18.40 -9.04
CA SER A 158 9.19 18.17 -7.63
C SER A 158 9.13 16.68 -7.28
N THR A 159 9.97 16.27 -6.33
CA THR A 159 9.96 14.92 -5.73
C THR A 159 9.03 14.83 -4.51
N SER A 160 8.54 15.97 -4.03
CA SER A 160 7.63 16.06 -2.89
C SER A 160 6.22 15.64 -3.29
N LEU A 161 5.64 14.72 -2.52
CA LEU A 161 4.33 14.14 -2.82
C LEU A 161 3.20 15.17 -2.69
N THR A 162 3.32 16.12 -1.75
CA THR A 162 2.34 17.21 -1.59
C THR A 162 2.32 18.11 -2.82
N THR A 163 3.48 18.55 -3.28
CA THR A 163 3.62 19.38 -4.49
C THR A 163 3.10 18.66 -5.73
N ILE A 164 3.36 17.35 -5.86
CA ILE A 164 2.80 16.54 -6.96
C ILE A 164 1.27 16.57 -6.94
N VAL A 165 0.66 16.34 -5.76
CA VAL A 165 -0.79 16.33 -5.62
C VAL A 165 -1.41 17.70 -5.88
N GLU A 166 -0.82 18.77 -5.36
CA GLU A 166 -1.30 20.13 -5.56
C GLU A 166 -1.23 20.55 -7.04
N THR A 167 -0.09 20.30 -7.70
CA THR A 167 0.08 20.63 -9.12
C THR A 167 -0.89 19.84 -10.00
N LEU A 168 -1.13 18.57 -9.69
CA LEU A 168 -2.04 17.73 -10.46
C LEU A 168 -3.51 18.03 -10.17
N ALA A 169 -3.85 18.47 -8.96
CA ALA A 169 -5.21 18.90 -8.60
C ALA A 169 -5.65 20.18 -9.32
N HIS A 170 -4.72 21.09 -9.64
CA HIS A 170 -5.01 22.37 -10.29
C HIS A 170 -4.79 22.33 -11.83
N ARG A 171 -4.29 21.22 -12.38
CA ARG A 171 -4.21 21.03 -13.83
C ARG A 171 -5.58 20.67 -14.41
N ASP A 172 -5.81 21.05 -15.65
CA ASP A 172 -7.01 20.69 -16.39
C ASP A 172 -7.19 19.17 -16.48
N PHE A 173 -8.44 18.71 -16.47
CA PHE A 173 -8.82 17.31 -16.67
C PHE A 173 -8.58 16.89 -18.13
N VAL A 174 -7.32 16.80 -18.52
CA VAL A 174 -6.87 16.24 -19.80
C VAL A 174 -6.27 14.87 -19.54
N ILE A 175 -6.61 13.91 -20.39
CA ILE A 175 -5.99 12.58 -20.35
C ILE A 175 -4.57 12.72 -20.88
N TYR A 176 -3.60 12.83 -19.99
CA TYR A 176 -2.18 12.76 -20.33
C TYR A 176 -1.80 11.29 -20.60
N PRO A 177 -1.37 10.93 -21.83
CA PRO A 177 -0.98 9.56 -22.13
C PRO A 177 0.14 9.05 -21.21
N SER A 178 1.05 9.93 -20.78
CA SER A 178 2.10 9.61 -19.81
C SER A 178 1.53 9.10 -18.47
N LEU A 179 0.51 9.78 -17.92
CA LEU A 179 -0.18 9.39 -16.70
C LEU A 179 -1.01 8.12 -16.87
N ALA A 180 -1.59 7.89 -18.05
CA ALA A 180 -2.36 6.67 -18.32
C ALA A 180 -1.45 5.42 -18.24
N PHE A 181 -0.29 5.44 -18.89
CA PHE A 181 0.69 4.35 -18.80
C PHE A 181 1.22 4.17 -17.38
N ALA A 182 1.54 5.27 -16.70
CA ALA A 182 1.98 5.26 -15.31
C ALA A 182 0.90 4.68 -14.36
N GLY A 183 -0.38 4.97 -14.60
CA GLY A 183 -1.51 4.46 -13.82
C GLY A 183 -1.70 2.95 -13.97
N VAL A 184 -1.58 2.43 -15.20
CA VAL A 184 -1.62 0.98 -15.44
C VAL A 184 -0.43 0.29 -14.76
N ALA A 185 0.79 0.83 -14.93
CA ALA A 185 1.99 0.31 -14.29
C ALA A 185 1.87 0.31 -12.75
N PHE A 186 1.37 1.40 -12.17
CA PHE A 186 1.12 1.51 -10.74
C PHE A 186 0.15 0.43 -10.24
N THR A 187 -0.91 0.17 -11.01
CA THR A 187 -1.90 -0.85 -10.66
C THR A 187 -1.26 -2.24 -10.59
N PHE A 188 -0.37 -2.57 -11.54
CA PHE A 188 0.34 -3.85 -11.54
C PHE A 188 1.27 -3.97 -10.32
N VAL A 189 2.03 -2.92 -10.03
CA VAL A 189 2.90 -2.86 -8.84
C VAL A 189 2.07 -2.99 -7.56
N SER A 190 0.94 -2.31 -7.47
CA SER A 190 0.05 -2.34 -6.30
C SER A 190 -0.47 -3.76 -6.02
N PHE A 191 -0.80 -4.55 -7.05
CA PHE A 191 -1.19 -5.95 -6.84
C PHE A 191 -0.04 -6.81 -6.32
N ALA A 192 1.17 -6.61 -6.87
CA ALA A 192 2.34 -7.36 -6.45
C ALA A 192 2.72 -7.04 -5.00
N GLU A 193 2.74 -5.76 -4.63
CA GLU A 193 3.14 -5.29 -3.31
C GLU A 193 2.12 -5.64 -2.21
N ASN A 194 0.83 -5.63 -2.52
CA ASN A 194 -0.21 -5.95 -1.54
C ASN A 194 -0.54 -7.46 -1.47
N ALA A 195 0.30 -8.31 -2.08
CA ALA A 195 0.10 -9.76 -2.16
C ALA A 195 -1.32 -10.13 -2.63
N ARG A 196 -1.83 -9.42 -3.64
CA ARG A 196 -3.17 -9.62 -4.20
C ARG A 196 -3.14 -10.33 -5.56
N VAL A 197 -4.30 -10.85 -5.94
CA VAL A 197 -4.48 -11.55 -7.21
C VAL A 197 -4.30 -10.53 -8.33
N PRO A 198 -3.50 -10.81 -9.38
CA PRO A 198 -3.05 -12.14 -9.82
C PRO A 198 -1.71 -12.63 -9.27
N VAL A 199 -0.97 -11.85 -8.47
CA VAL A 199 0.40 -12.19 -8.05
C VAL A 199 0.41 -13.16 -6.87
N ASP A 200 -0.34 -12.86 -5.82
CA ASP A 200 -0.56 -13.77 -4.69
C ASP A 200 -2.05 -13.84 -4.32
N ASN A 201 -2.43 -14.75 -3.43
CA ASN A 201 -3.81 -14.83 -2.93
C ASN A 201 -3.78 -14.90 -1.40
N PRO A 202 -4.28 -13.88 -0.69
CA PRO A 202 -4.29 -13.85 0.77
C PRO A 202 -5.18 -14.94 1.38
N ALA A 203 -6.09 -15.54 0.60
CA ALA A 203 -6.96 -16.61 1.08
C ALA A 203 -6.35 -18.02 0.96
N THR A 204 -5.15 -18.16 0.39
CA THR A 204 -4.53 -19.47 0.13
C THR A 204 -3.48 -19.81 1.18
N HIS A 205 -3.79 -20.80 2.02
CA HIS A 205 -2.85 -21.38 3.00
C HIS A 205 -2.16 -22.65 2.47
N LEU A 206 -2.09 -22.85 1.16
CA LEU A 206 -1.44 -24.01 0.55
C LEU A 206 0.08 -23.82 0.50
N GLU A 207 0.79 -24.50 1.40
CA GLU A 207 2.24 -24.49 1.64
C GLU A 207 3.12 -24.26 0.42
N LEU A 208 2.94 -25.00 -0.68
CA LEU A 208 3.80 -24.84 -1.86
C LEU A 208 3.58 -23.55 -2.65
N THR A 209 2.39 -22.95 -2.57
CA THR A 209 2.02 -21.77 -3.36
C THR A 209 2.10 -20.48 -2.56
N MET A 210 2.20 -20.54 -1.24
CA MET A 210 2.26 -19.36 -0.37
C MET A 210 3.49 -18.49 -0.67
N ILE A 211 3.31 -17.17 -0.66
CA ILE A 211 4.39 -16.18 -0.66
C ILE A 211 4.30 -15.39 0.63
N HIS A 212 3.27 -14.54 0.78
CA HIS A 212 3.13 -13.68 1.94
C HIS A 212 2.82 -14.47 3.22
N GLU A 213 1.84 -15.37 3.15
CA GLU A 213 1.44 -16.23 4.28
C GLU A 213 2.60 -17.05 4.82
N ALA A 214 3.48 -17.55 3.94
CA ALA A 214 4.66 -18.33 4.33
C ALA A 214 5.64 -17.53 5.22
N MET A 215 5.69 -16.20 5.08
CA MET A 215 6.56 -15.34 5.89
C MET A 215 6.03 -15.15 7.32
N ILE A 216 4.72 -15.33 7.53
CA ILE A 216 4.07 -15.00 8.81
C ILE A 216 3.63 -16.23 9.63
N LEU A 217 3.82 -17.45 9.10
CA LEU A 217 3.34 -18.71 9.72
C LEU A 217 3.77 -18.91 11.18
N GLU A 218 4.99 -18.47 11.53
CA GLU A 218 5.57 -18.67 12.86
C GLU A 218 5.11 -17.60 13.88
N TYR A 219 4.42 -16.55 13.42
CA TYR A 219 3.93 -15.50 14.30
C TYR A 219 2.60 -15.86 14.95
N SER A 220 2.47 -15.46 16.21
CA SER A 220 1.27 -15.71 17.01
C SER A 220 0.91 -14.51 17.90
N GLY A 221 -0.34 -14.49 18.36
CA GLY A 221 -0.87 -13.48 19.27
C GLY A 221 -0.66 -12.04 18.78
N ARG A 222 -0.16 -11.17 19.67
CA ARG A 222 0.07 -9.74 19.40
C ARG A 222 1.02 -9.45 18.24
N HIS A 223 2.01 -10.32 17.98
CA HIS A 223 2.96 -10.07 16.88
C HIS A 223 2.28 -10.26 15.52
N LEU A 224 1.46 -11.30 15.40
CA LEU A 224 0.64 -11.51 14.20
C LEU A 224 -0.37 -10.36 14.04
N ALA A 225 -0.99 -9.89 15.13
CA ALA A 225 -1.90 -8.75 15.09
C ALA A 225 -1.25 -7.49 14.47
N LEU A 226 -0.01 -7.19 14.86
CA LEU A 226 0.73 -6.04 14.33
C LEU A 226 1.05 -6.20 12.85
N ILE A 227 1.43 -7.40 12.40
CA ILE A 227 1.75 -7.66 10.99
C ILE A 227 0.49 -7.57 10.12
N GLU A 228 -0.62 -8.17 10.56
CA GLU A 228 -1.92 -8.10 9.87
C GLU A 228 -2.44 -6.65 9.76
N TRP A 229 -2.26 -5.88 10.84
CA TRP A 229 -2.62 -4.47 10.82
C TRP A 229 -1.69 -3.68 9.90
N ALA A 230 -0.39 -3.97 9.89
CA ALA A 230 0.56 -3.39 8.96
C ALA A 230 0.25 -3.74 7.49
N ALA A 231 -0.20 -4.96 7.20
CA ALA A 231 -0.63 -5.36 5.85
C ALA A 231 -1.89 -4.58 5.41
N SER A 232 -2.84 -4.38 6.32
CA SER A 232 -4.01 -3.52 6.07
C SER A 232 -3.60 -2.06 5.84
N LEU A 233 -2.64 -1.54 6.62
CA LEU A 233 -2.07 -0.21 6.41
C LEU A 233 -1.31 -0.09 5.09
N LYS A 234 -0.60 -1.14 4.65
CA LYS A 234 0.07 -1.18 3.36
C LYS A 234 -0.95 -1.04 2.23
N LEU A 235 -2.04 -1.81 2.27
CA LEU A 235 -3.13 -1.71 1.29
C LEU A 235 -3.75 -0.31 1.26
N TYR A 236 -4.03 0.25 2.44
CA TYR A 236 -4.53 1.62 2.56
C TYR A 236 -3.54 2.64 1.99
N ALA A 237 -2.25 2.55 2.34
CA ALA A 237 -1.20 3.45 1.86
C ALA A 237 -1.08 3.41 0.34
N TYR A 238 -1.00 2.22 -0.28
CA TYR A 238 -0.96 2.10 -1.75
C TYR A 238 -2.24 2.62 -2.41
N SER A 239 -3.40 2.40 -1.80
CA SER A 239 -4.68 2.92 -2.31
C SER A 239 -4.69 4.45 -2.27
N CYS A 240 -4.30 5.05 -1.14
CA CYS A 240 -4.21 6.50 -0.98
C CYS A 240 -3.15 7.10 -1.91
N LEU A 241 -1.99 6.45 -2.09
CA LEU A 241 -0.97 6.90 -3.03
C LEU A 241 -1.48 6.90 -4.48
N GLY A 242 -2.15 5.84 -4.91
CA GLY A 242 -2.75 5.79 -6.24
C GLY A 242 -3.84 6.85 -6.44
N LEU A 243 -4.72 7.02 -5.45
CA LEU A 243 -5.75 8.05 -5.49
C LEU A 243 -5.15 9.46 -5.51
N ALA A 244 -4.08 9.70 -4.75
CA ALA A 244 -3.38 10.97 -4.72
C ALA A 244 -2.68 11.27 -6.05
N LEU A 245 -2.04 10.28 -6.68
CA LEU A 245 -1.27 10.45 -7.92
C LEU A 245 -2.13 10.50 -9.19
N PHE A 246 -3.29 9.84 -9.24
CA PHE A 246 -4.07 9.73 -10.48
C PHE A 246 -5.46 10.40 -10.39
N PHE A 247 -5.99 10.57 -9.17
CA PHE A 247 -7.31 11.17 -8.95
C PHE A 247 -7.28 12.18 -7.79
N PRO A 248 -6.48 13.25 -7.87
CA PRO A 248 -6.22 14.18 -6.76
C PRO A 248 -7.40 15.08 -6.34
N TRP A 249 -8.64 14.82 -6.81
CA TRP A 249 -9.80 15.64 -6.47
C TRP A 249 -10.18 15.56 -4.98
N GLY A 250 -10.68 16.65 -4.40
CA GLY A 250 -11.22 16.65 -3.03
C GLY A 250 -10.19 16.46 -1.91
N VAL A 251 -8.90 16.70 -2.18
CA VAL A 251 -7.89 16.91 -1.14
C VAL A 251 -8.02 18.35 -0.65
N ALA A 252 -8.10 18.56 0.66
CA ALA A 252 -8.28 19.89 1.23
C ALA A 252 -7.02 20.73 1.05
N GLY A 253 -7.11 21.80 0.25
CA GLY A 253 -6.09 22.84 0.16
C GLY A 253 -6.22 23.83 1.31
N SER A 254 -5.12 24.07 2.03
CA SER A 254 -4.97 24.96 3.20
C SER A 254 -5.75 24.58 4.47
N ASP A 255 -5.26 25.09 5.61
CA ASP A 255 -5.58 24.79 7.03
C ASP A 255 -7.04 25.12 7.47
N ASN A 256 -8.03 24.82 6.63
CA ASN A 256 -9.43 25.01 6.94
C ASN A 256 -10.05 23.70 7.48
N PHE A 257 -10.41 23.71 8.77
CA PHE A 257 -11.02 22.56 9.45
C PHE A 257 -12.26 22.00 8.72
N VAL A 258 -13.04 22.89 8.09
CA VAL A 258 -14.21 22.49 7.28
C VAL A 258 -13.80 21.70 6.04
N GLY A 259 -12.69 22.09 5.39
CA GLY A 259 -12.14 21.38 4.24
C GLY A 259 -11.64 19.98 4.62
N LEU A 260 -10.97 19.86 5.78
CA LEU A 260 -10.50 18.58 6.30
C LEU A 260 -11.66 17.61 6.58
N VAL A 261 -12.74 18.09 7.19
CA VAL A 261 -13.94 17.27 7.45
C VAL A 261 -14.65 16.90 6.16
N ALA A 262 -14.70 17.81 5.18
CA ALA A 262 -15.29 17.55 3.86
C ALA A 262 -14.48 16.54 3.03
N ALA A 263 -13.16 16.46 3.23
CA ALA A 263 -12.30 15.49 2.54
C ALA A 263 -12.55 14.04 2.98
N ILE A 264 -13.01 13.80 4.22
CA ILE A 264 -13.28 12.46 4.76
C ILE A 264 -14.30 11.67 3.93
N PRO A 265 -15.53 12.15 3.69
CA PRO A 265 -16.51 11.40 2.91
C PRO A 265 -16.06 11.17 1.48
N VAL A 266 -15.31 12.12 0.89
CA VAL A 266 -14.75 11.97 -0.45
C VAL A 266 -13.70 10.85 -0.46
N LEU A 267 -12.79 10.82 0.52
CA LEU A 267 -11.79 9.75 0.66
C LEU A 267 -12.45 8.38 0.85
N ILE A 268 -13.44 8.27 1.75
CA ILE A 268 -14.18 7.03 1.99
C ILE A 268 -14.86 6.55 0.70
N LEU A 269 -15.49 7.45 -0.05
CA LEU A 269 -16.13 7.11 -1.32
C LEU A 269 -15.11 6.60 -2.35
N LYS A 270 -13.95 7.26 -2.49
CA LYS A 270 -12.89 6.79 -3.39
C LYS A 270 -12.36 5.42 -2.99
N LEU A 271 -12.10 5.21 -1.70
CA LEU A 271 -11.64 3.93 -1.17
C LEU A 271 -12.69 2.84 -1.35
N ALA A 272 -13.98 3.16 -1.20
CA ALA A 272 -15.06 2.22 -1.45
C ALA A 272 -15.11 1.80 -2.93
N ILE A 273 -15.04 2.76 -3.87
CA ILE A 273 -15.00 2.49 -5.31
C ILE A 273 -13.75 1.67 -5.66
N GLY A 274 -12.57 2.08 -5.18
CA GLY A 274 -11.31 1.38 -5.39
C GLY A 274 -11.34 -0.05 -4.83
N GLY A 275 -11.96 -0.25 -3.67
CA GLY A 275 -12.13 -1.57 -3.05
C GLY A 275 -13.06 -2.49 -3.85
N VAL A 276 -14.14 -1.95 -4.43
CA VAL A 276 -15.03 -2.70 -5.35
C VAL A 276 -14.28 -3.11 -6.62
N LEU A 277 -13.50 -2.19 -7.21
CA LEU A 277 -12.69 -2.48 -8.40
C LEU A 277 -11.62 -3.54 -8.11
N LEU A 278 -10.92 -3.41 -6.98
CA LEU A 278 -9.94 -4.40 -6.51
C LEU A 278 -10.60 -5.77 -6.34
N ALA A 279 -11.73 -5.85 -5.63
CA ALA A 279 -12.45 -7.10 -5.44
C ALA A 279 -12.93 -7.69 -6.77
N GLY A 280 -13.40 -6.86 -7.71
CA GLY A 280 -13.79 -7.29 -9.06
C GLY A 280 -12.62 -7.94 -9.80
N ILE A 281 -11.45 -7.28 -9.83
CA ILE A 281 -10.24 -7.80 -10.46
C ILE A 281 -9.81 -9.12 -9.80
N GLU A 282 -9.82 -9.20 -8.48
CA GLU A 282 -9.47 -10.41 -7.73
C GLU A 282 -10.43 -11.58 -7.99
N THR A 283 -11.70 -11.31 -8.32
CA THR A 283 -12.70 -12.36 -8.63
C THR A 283 -12.65 -12.84 -10.07
N VAL A 284 -12.27 -11.97 -11.01
CA VAL A 284 -12.16 -12.31 -12.44
C VAL A 284 -10.85 -13.02 -12.75
N ASN A 285 -9.79 -12.73 -11.99
CA ASN A 285 -8.46 -13.28 -12.22
C ASN A 285 -8.15 -14.48 -11.32
N ALA A 286 -7.29 -15.37 -11.81
CA ALA A 286 -6.72 -16.45 -11.04
C ALA A 286 -5.29 -16.13 -10.60
N LYS A 287 -4.83 -16.74 -9.51
CA LYS A 287 -3.44 -16.64 -9.06
C LYS A 287 -2.50 -17.21 -10.13
N MET A 288 -1.51 -16.42 -10.52
CA MET A 288 -0.47 -16.83 -11.46
C MET A 288 0.57 -17.74 -10.79
N ARG A 289 1.25 -18.52 -11.62
CA ARG A 289 2.45 -19.24 -11.18
C ARG A 289 3.59 -18.26 -10.98
N ILE A 290 4.41 -18.48 -9.95
CA ILE A 290 5.54 -17.60 -9.61
C ILE A 290 6.50 -17.34 -10.78
N PHE A 291 6.68 -18.31 -11.67
CA PHE A 291 7.54 -18.18 -12.86
C PHE A 291 7.06 -17.09 -13.84
N ARG A 292 5.78 -16.69 -13.78
CA ARG A 292 5.22 -15.58 -14.58
C ARG A 292 5.26 -14.23 -13.87
N ALA A 293 5.59 -14.18 -12.58
CA ALA A 293 5.70 -12.93 -11.84
C ALA A 293 6.75 -11.97 -12.44
N PRO A 294 7.92 -12.45 -12.92
CA PRO A 294 8.88 -11.59 -13.60
C PRO A 294 8.35 -10.98 -14.89
N GLU A 295 7.59 -11.73 -15.70
CA GLU A 295 6.97 -11.21 -16.92
C GLU A 295 5.92 -10.13 -16.59
N PHE A 296 5.08 -10.39 -15.57
CA PHE A 296 4.06 -9.46 -15.11
C PHE A 296 4.67 -8.12 -14.64
N LEU A 297 5.68 -8.18 -13.77
CA LEU A 297 6.37 -6.99 -13.26
C LEU A 297 7.28 -6.33 -14.30
N GLY A 298 7.88 -7.11 -15.21
CA GLY A 298 8.60 -6.58 -16.36
C GLY A 298 7.69 -5.76 -17.26
N THR A 299 6.45 -6.21 -17.46
CA THR A 299 5.43 -5.45 -18.21
C THR A 299 5.09 -4.14 -17.49
N ALA A 300 4.94 -4.18 -16.16
CA ALA A 300 4.72 -2.97 -15.35
C ALA A 300 5.87 -1.97 -15.49
N PHE A 301 7.12 -2.45 -15.41
CA PHE A 301 8.32 -1.64 -15.59
C PHE A 301 8.37 -1.01 -16.99
N LEU A 302 8.13 -1.80 -18.05
CA LEU A 302 8.11 -1.30 -19.42
C LEU A 302 7.04 -0.22 -19.64
N LEU A 303 5.83 -0.40 -19.08
CA LEU A 303 4.78 0.61 -19.14
C LEU A 303 5.16 1.88 -18.37
N ALA A 304 5.80 1.75 -17.21
CA ALA A 304 6.27 2.91 -16.45
C ALA A 304 7.37 3.69 -17.20
N VAL A 305 8.33 2.99 -17.82
CA VAL A 305 9.37 3.59 -18.67
C VAL A 305 8.73 4.27 -19.89
N LEU A 306 7.75 3.62 -20.53
CA LEU A 306 7.03 4.21 -21.66
C LEU A 306 6.31 5.49 -21.25
N GLY A 307 5.63 5.51 -20.10
CA GLY A 307 5.00 6.71 -19.55
C GLY A 307 5.99 7.86 -19.36
N LEU A 308 7.17 7.56 -18.81
CA LEU A 308 8.25 8.54 -18.64
C LEU A 308 8.74 9.09 -19.99
N LEU A 309 9.00 8.20 -20.96
CA LEU A 309 9.49 8.60 -22.29
C LEU A 309 8.46 9.43 -23.05
N VAL A 310 7.17 9.09 -22.94
CA VAL A 310 6.07 9.87 -23.52
C VAL A 310 6.05 11.28 -22.95
N ARG A 311 6.18 11.43 -21.61
CA ARG A 311 6.28 12.75 -20.97
C ARG A 311 7.48 13.54 -21.50
N LEU A 312 8.64 12.90 -21.67
CA LEU A 312 9.87 13.54 -22.11
C LEU A 312 9.83 13.95 -23.60
N LEU A 313 9.25 13.12 -24.46
CA LEU A 313 9.26 13.35 -25.91
C LEU A 313 8.10 14.23 -26.40
N LEU A 314 6.88 14.02 -25.87
CA LEU A 314 5.66 14.63 -26.41
C LEU A 314 5.16 15.81 -25.60
N GLU A 315 5.41 15.81 -24.29
CA GLU A 315 4.77 16.75 -23.36
C GLU A 315 5.77 17.76 -22.75
N THR A 316 7.01 17.83 -23.25
CA THR A 316 8.04 18.79 -22.82
C THR A 316 7.72 20.26 -23.14
N ARG A 317 6.70 20.51 -23.96
CA ARG A 317 6.29 21.87 -24.38
C ARG A 317 5.06 22.42 -23.64
N VAL A 318 4.62 21.75 -22.56
CA VAL A 318 3.57 22.23 -21.63
C VAL A 318 4.04 22.11 -20.19
#